data_AF-A0A9E5N9Q4-F1
#
_entry.id   AF-A0A9E5N9Q4-F1
#
_cell.length_a   1.000
_cell.length_b   1.000
_cell.length_c   1.000
_cell.angle_alpha   90.00
_cell.angle_beta   90.00
_cell.angle_gamma   90.00
#
_symmetry.space_group_name_H-M   'P 1'
#
loop_
_entity.id
_entity.type
_entity.pdbx_description
1 polymer ?
#
loop_
_entity_poly.entity_id
_entity_poly.type
_entity_poly.pdbx_seq_one_letter_code
_entity_poly.pdbx_strand_id
1 'polypeptide(L)'
;EAYCEPTAASTPEERAAAVEEIVAEAKKAGTIASGSLSVEAGEIVVANSRGTRAYQPWTKAALVTVVADGDASGYGEWQGKDIAALPHRRVAETAVRKCVRSRGAQPIEPGEYTVILEEPAVAELLELLSWIGLGAIAYQEGRSFLCDHIGKKVAADCISLWDDGLDPRLFP
;
A
#
# COMPACT_ATOMS: atom_id res chain seq x y z
N GLU A 1 -4.68 -4.48 18.91
CA GLU A 1 -3.26 -4.77 19.17
C GLU A 1 -2.50 -4.74 17.85
N ALA A 2 -1.54 -3.82 17.71
CA ALA A 2 -0.82 -3.53 16.46
C ALA A 2 0.58 -4.19 16.38
N TYR A 3 0.97 -4.93 17.42
CA TYR A 3 2.23 -5.64 17.51
C TYR A 3 2.01 -7.14 17.29
N CYS A 4 2.89 -7.78 16.54
CA CYS A 4 2.88 -9.21 16.27
C CYS A 4 4.29 -9.78 16.47
N GLU A 5 4.46 -10.60 17.51
CA GLU A 5 5.75 -11.19 17.85
C GLU A 5 6.37 -12.02 16.69
N PRO A 6 5.61 -12.87 15.96
CA PRO A 6 6.13 -13.53 14.75
C PRO A 6 6.70 -12.58 13.70
N THR A 7 6.10 -11.40 13.52
CA THR A 7 6.63 -10.39 12.60
C THR A 7 7.94 -9.84 13.13
N ALA A 8 8.00 -9.40 14.38
CA ALA A 8 9.22 -8.86 14.99
C ALA A 8 10.38 -9.87 15.00
N ALA A 9 10.08 -11.15 15.24
CA ALA A 9 11.06 -12.22 15.32
C ALA A 9 11.47 -12.82 13.97
N SER A 10 10.85 -12.41 12.85
CA SER A 10 11.12 -12.97 11.53
C SER A 10 12.61 -12.86 11.17
N THR A 11 13.18 -13.96 10.72
CA THR A 11 14.58 -14.02 10.31
C THR A 11 14.78 -13.60 8.85
N PRO A 12 15.98 -13.12 8.48
CA PRO A 12 16.33 -12.89 7.08
C PRO A 12 16.10 -14.12 6.19
N GLU A 13 16.38 -15.32 6.69
CA GLU A 13 16.26 -16.59 5.97
C GLU A 13 14.80 -16.94 5.66
N GLU A 14 13.89 -16.74 6.61
CA GLU A 14 12.45 -16.95 6.40
C GLU A 14 11.90 -15.99 5.32
N ARG A 15 12.31 -14.72 5.37
CA ARG A 15 11.92 -13.75 4.33
C ARG A 15 12.54 -14.09 2.98
N ALA A 16 13.80 -14.52 2.96
CA ALA A 16 14.48 -14.93 1.73
C ALA A 16 13.78 -16.12 1.08
N ALA A 17 13.29 -17.10 1.86
CA ALA A 17 12.52 -18.22 1.33
C ALA A 17 11.21 -17.77 0.66
N ALA A 18 10.49 -16.81 1.25
CA ALA A 18 9.30 -16.23 0.62
C ALA A 18 9.65 -15.50 -0.69
N VAL A 19 10.74 -14.74 -0.71
CA VAL A 19 11.23 -14.03 -1.92
C VAL A 19 11.68 -15.02 -3.00
N GLU A 20 12.32 -16.13 -2.63
CA GLU A 20 12.74 -17.19 -3.56
C GLU A 20 11.54 -17.74 -4.33
N GLU A 21 10.41 -17.98 -3.65
CA GLU A 21 9.19 -18.44 -4.32
C GLU A 21 8.64 -17.42 -5.33
N ILE A 22 8.71 -16.12 -5.02
CA ILE A 22 8.30 -15.04 -5.94
C ILE A 22 9.19 -15.04 -7.19
N VAL A 23 10.52 -15.09 -6.99
CA VAL A 23 11.49 -15.11 -8.09
C VAL A 23 11.33 -16.38 -8.94
N ALA A 24 11.10 -17.52 -8.30
CA ALA A 24 10.84 -18.78 -9.00
C ALA A 24 9.59 -18.69 -9.88
N GLU A 25 8.51 -18.07 -9.40
CA GLU A 25 7.28 -17.90 -10.17
C GLU A 25 7.49 -17.00 -11.39
N ALA A 26 8.18 -15.87 -11.24
CA ALA A 26 8.53 -15.01 -12.36
C ALA A 26 9.41 -15.73 -13.40
N LYS A 27 10.39 -16.53 -12.93
CA LYS A 27 11.27 -17.31 -13.79
C LYS A 27 10.52 -18.36 -14.60
N LYS A 28 9.51 -19.03 -14.04
CA LYS A 28 8.65 -19.99 -14.78
C LYS A 28 7.94 -19.32 -15.97
N ALA A 29 7.57 -18.05 -15.83
CA ALA A 29 6.92 -17.26 -16.88
C ALA A 29 7.89 -16.62 -17.89
N GLY A 30 9.21 -16.83 -17.72
CA GLY A 30 10.24 -16.20 -18.54
C GLY A 30 10.39 -14.69 -18.29
N THR A 31 10.06 -14.24 -17.07
CA THR A 31 10.07 -12.82 -16.67
C THR A 31 11.06 -12.60 -15.53
N ILE A 32 11.38 -11.33 -15.23
CA ILE A 32 12.32 -10.94 -14.17
C ILE A 32 11.55 -10.24 -13.05
N ALA A 33 11.65 -10.74 -11.82
CA ALA A 33 11.11 -10.09 -10.64
C ALA A 33 12.16 -9.20 -9.95
N SER A 34 11.71 -8.05 -9.45
CA SER A 34 12.41 -7.18 -8.51
C SER A 34 11.46 -6.75 -7.40
N GLY A 35 11.97 -6.27 -6.27
CA GLY A 35 11.13 -5.85 -5.14
C GLY A 35 11.80 -6.01 -3.79
N SER A 36 10.99 -5.99 -2.73
CA SER A 36 11.44 -6.15 -1.35
C SER A 36 10.37 -6.81 -0.48
N LEU A 37 10.82 -7.59 0.49
CA LEU A 37 10.03 -8.01 1.64
C LEU A 37 10.70 -7.44 2.89
N SER A 38 10.08 -6.43 3.50
CA SER A 38 10.59 -5.77 4.71
C SER A 38 9.73 -6.08 5.92
N VAL A 39 10.38 -6.03 7.08
CA VAL A 39 9.77 -6.09 8.39
C VAL A 39 10.28 -4.92 9.20
N GLU A 40 9.39 -4.29 9.94
CA GLU A 40 9.67 -3.21 10.87
C GLU A 40 8.99 -3.52 12.20
N ALA A 41 9.67 -3.17 13.29
CA ALA A 41 9.13 -3.19 14.65
C ALA A 41 9.51 -1.89 15.32
N GLY A 42 8.58 -1.28 16.04
CA GLY A 42 8.78 0.02 16.67
C GLY A 42 7.84 0.26 17.82
N GLU A 43 8.08 1.35 18.51
CA GLU A 43 7.31 1.77 19.67
C GLU A 43 7.07 3.28 19.60
N ILE A 44 5.85 3.70 19.92
CA ILE A 44 5.47 5.11 20.04
C ILE A 44 5.22 5.39 21.52
N VAL A 45 5.88 6.41 22.06
CA VAL A 45 5.64 6.92 23.42
C VAL A 45 5.24 8.38 23.33
N VAL A 46 4.08 8.72 23.89
CA VAL A 46 3.63 10.11 24.03
C VAL A 46 3.56 10.46 25.50
N ALA A 47 4.39 11.39 25.95
CA ALA A 47 4.41 11.86 27.33
C ALA A 47 4.54 13.38 27.42
N ASN A 48 3.84 14.01 28.36
CA ASN A 48 4.01 15.44 28.65
C ASN A 48 3.83 15.76 30.15
N SER A 49 4.22 16.98 30.54
CA SER A 49 4.11 17.47 31.94
C SER A 49 2.67 17.73 32.40
N ARG A 50 1.68 17.66 31.50
CA ARG A 50 0.25 17.81 31.80
C ARG A 50 -0.43 16.48 32.13
N GLY A 51 0.33 15.39 32.18
CA GLY A 51 -0.15 14.07 32.61
C GLY A 51 -0.46 13.10 31.48
N THR A 52 -0.31 13.48 30.20
CA THR A 52 -0.42 12.51 29.11
C THR A 52 0.71 11.49 29.21
N ARG A 53 0.36 10.20 29.18
CA ARG A 53 1.28 9.07 29.07
C ARG A 53 0.59 7.99 28.24
N ALA A 54 1.03 7.77 27.02
CA ALA A 54 0.55 6.72 26.12
C ALA A 54 1.74 5.97 25.52
N TYR A 55 1.54 4.68 25.27
CA TYR A 55 2.54 3.79 24.70
C TYR A 55 1.86 2.80 23.77
N GLN A 56 2.43 2.60 22.58
CA GLN A 56 1.93 1.66 21.58
C GLN A 56 3.12 1.01 20.84
N PRO A 57 3.37 -0.30 21.05
CA PRO A 57 4.27 -1.05 20.19
C PRO A 57 3.56 -1.45 18.89
N TRP A 58 4.33 -1.62 17.83
CA TRP A 58 3.80 -2.00 16.52
C TRP A 58 4.79 -2.81 15.70
N THR A 59 4.24 -3.58 14.76
CA THR A 59 5.01 -4.27 13.73
C THR A 59 4.36 -4.07 12.37
N LYS A 60 5.18 -4.09 11.32
CA LYS A 60 4.76 -4.04 9.93
C LYS A 60 5.57 -5.03 9.12
N ALA A 61 4.90 -5.76 8.23
CA ALA A 61 5.48 -6.51 7.14
C ALA A 61 4.94 -5.92 5.83
N ALA A 62 5.82 -5.68 4.87
CA ALA A 62 5.46 -5.14 3.57
C ALA A 62 6.18 -5.91 2.46
N LEU A 63 5.42 -6.36 1.47
CA LEU A 63 5.91 -6.97 0.26
C LEU A 63 5.55 -6.06 -0.91
N VAL A 64 6.53 -5.74 -1.74
CA VAL A 64 6.33 -5.17 -3.07
C VAL A 64 7.10 -5.99 -4.08
N THR A 65 6.49 -6.25 -5.24
CA THR A 65 7.18 -6.86 -6.37
C THR A 65 6.74 -6.26 -7.70
N VAL A 66 7.73 -6.01 -8.54
CA VAL A 66 7.58 -5.62 -9.94
C VAL A 66 8.14 -6.75 -10.77
N VAL A 67 7.33 -7.27 -11.70
CA VAL A 67 7.75 -8.24 -12.69
C VAL A 67 7.85 -7.53 -14.03
N ALA A 68 8.99 -7.71 -14.72
CA ALA A 68 9.29 -7.07 -15.99
C ALA A 68 9.67 -8.08 -17.07
N ASP A 69 9.32 -7.75 -18.31
CA ASP A 69 9.69 -8.46 -19.53
C ASP A 69 9.72 -7.47 -20.70
N GLY A 70 10.91 -6.98 -21.05
CA GLY A 70 11.06 -5.93 -22.06
C GLY A 70 10.36 -4.63 -21.66
N ASP A 71 9.35 -4.24 -22.44
CA ASP A 71 8.49 -3.08 -22.19
C ASP A 71 7.26 -3.39 -21.32
N ALA A 72 7.00 -4.68 -21.04
CA ALA A 72 5.89 -5.12 -20.24
C ALA A 72 6.25 -5.15 -18.75
N SER A 73 5.33 -4.71 -17.90
CA SER A 73 5.49 -4.78 -16.45
C SER A 73 4.20 -5.16 -15.74
N GLY A 74 4.35 -5.67 -14.53
CA GLY A 74 3.25 -6.00 -13.64
C GLY A 74 3.63 -5.79 -12.18
N TYR A 75 2.67 -5.30 -11.42
CA TYR A 75 2.86 -4.87 -10.04
C TYR A 75 1.99 -5.68 -9.08
N GLY A 76 2.56 -6.04 -7.93
CA GLY A 76 1.85 -6.64 -6.82
C GLY A 76 2.43 -6.14 -5.49
N GLU A 77 1.55 -5.94 -4.51
CA GLU A 77 1.94 -5.56 -3.16
C GLU A 77 1.05 -6.24 -2.11
N TRP A 78 1.56 -6.25 -0.89
CA TRP A 78 0.79 -6.57 0.30
C TRP A 78 1.43 -5.91 1.52
N GLN A 79 0.61 -5.49 2.47
CA GLN A 79 1.06 -4.96 3.75
C GLN A 79 0.17 -5.44 4.89
N GLY A 80 0.77 -5.67 6.05
CA GLY A 80 0.03 -6.04 7.26
C GLY A 80 0.93 -6.11 8.48
N LYS A 81 0.33 -6.18 9.67
CA LYS A 81 1.07 -6.28 10.93
C LYS A 81 1.63 -7.68 11.22
N ASP A 82 1.00 -8.72 10.65
CA ASP A 82 1.31 -10.14 10.87
C ASP A 82 1.89 -10.78 9.60
N ILE A 83 3.19 -11.09 9.61
CA ILE A 83 3.88 -11.71 8.48
C ILE A 83 3.34 -13.10 8.14
N ALA A 84 2.71 -13.81 9.08
CA ALA A 84 2.11 -15.12 8.80
C ALA A 84 0.90 -15.02 7.86
N ALA A 85 0.30 -13.83 7.75
CA ALA A 85 -0.79 -13.56 6.80
C ALA A 85 -0.30 -13.18 5.40
N LEU A 86 1.02 -13.09 5.17
CA LEU A 86 1.62 -12.71 3.89
C LEU A 86 1.22 -13.69 2.76
N PRO A 87 0.48 -13.24 1.73
CA PRO A 87 0.08 -14.09 0.62
C PRO A 87 1.06 -13.98 -0.55
N HIS A 88 2.37 -14.14 -0.31
CA HIS A 88 3.43 -13.82 -1.28
C HIS A 88 3.28 -14.53 -2.64
N ARG A 89 2.80 -15.78 -2.65
CA ARG A 89 2.48 -16.49 -3.90
C ARG A 89 1.41 -15.79 -4.74
N ARG A 90 0.31 -15.35 -4.11
CA ARG A 90 -0.77 -14.63 -4.81
C ARG A 90 -0.31 -13.25 -5.32
N VAL A 91 0.55 -12.59 -4.55
CA VAL A 91 1.17 -11.32 -4.96
C VAL A 91 2.05 -11.54 -6.20
N ALA A 92 2.90 -12.58 -6.19
CA ALA A 92 3.72 -12.97 -7.33
C ALA A 92 2.89 -13.31 -8.57
N GLU A 93 1.89 -14.19 -8.42
CA GLU A 93 0.96 -14.57 -9.50
C GLU A 93 0.26 -13.35 -10.10
N THR A 94 -0.09 -12.36 -9.28
CA THR A 94 -0.71 -11.11 -9.75
C THR A 94 0.26 -10.26 -10.55
N ALA A 95 1.48 -10.04 -10.05
CA ALA A 95 2.50 -9.29 -10.77
C ALA A 95 2.88 -9.96 -12.09
N VAL A 96 3.11 -11.28 -12.09
CA VAL A 96 3.41 -12.07 -13.29
C VAL A 96 2.26 -12.00 -14.29
N ARG A 97 1.02 -12.23 -13.85
CA ARG A 97 -0.17 -12.16 -14.72
C ARG A 97 -0.29 -10.80 -15.39
N LYS A 98 -0.10 -9.71 -14.64
CA LYS A 98 -0.14 -8.34 -15.19
C LYS A 98 0.97 -8.13 -16.22
N CYS A 99 2.21 -8.50 -15.90
CA CYS A 99 3.35 -8.38 -16.83
C CYS A 99 3.08 -9.13 -18.14
N VAL A 100 2.69 -10.41 -18.07
CA VAL A 100 2.42 -11.22 -19.26
C VAL A 100 1.27 -10.64 -20.10
N ARG A 101 0.23 -10.10 -19.46
CA ARG A 101 -0.90 -9.46 -20.16
C ARG A 101 -0.55 -8.12 -20.79
N SER A 102 0.46 -7.43 -20.29
CA SER A 102 0.92 -6.14 -20.79
C SER A 102 1.86 -6.26 -22.01
N ARG A 103 2.25 -7.48 -22.41
CA ARG A 103 3.08 -7.71 -23.60
C ARG A 103 2.42 -7.15 -24.85
N GLY A 104 3.16 -6.34 -25.59
CA GLY A 104 2.68 -5.73 -26.83
C GLY A 104 1.55 -4.72 -26.61
N ALA A 105 1.44 -4.13 -25.41
CA ALA A 105 0.56 -3.00 -25.17
C ALA A 105 0.77 -1.91 -26.24
N GLN A 106 -0.33 -1.36 -26.76
CA GLN A 106 -0.30 -0.35 -27.81
C GLN A 106 -0.72 1.00 -27.24
N PRO A 107 -0.15 2.11 -27.75
CA PRO A 107 -0.67 3.42 -27.43
C PRO A 107 -2.12 3.53 -27.89
N ILE A 108 -2.91 4.29 -27.14
CA ILE A 108 -4.26 4.70 -27.52
C ILE A 108 -4.26 6.20 -27.79
N GLU A 109 -5.15 6.65 -28.66
CA GLU A 109 -5.31 8.08 -28.95
C GLU A 109 -5.78 8.83 -27.69
N PRO A 110 -5.38 10.11 -27.52
CA PRO A 110 -5.90 10.93 -26.44
C PRO A 110 -7.43 11.08 -26.52
N GLY A 111 -8.12 10.92 -25.40
CA GLY A 111 -9.58 11.01 -25.35
C GLY A 111 -10.16 10.72 -23.96
N GLU A 112 -11.48 10.71 -23.88
CA GLU A 112 -12.21 10.34 -22.67
C GLU A 112 -12.47 8.83 -22.66
N TYR A 113 -12.04 8.17 -21.59
CA TYR A 113 -12.20 6.74 -21.40
C TYR A 113 -12.72 6.43 -20.01
N THR A 114 -13.51 5.36 -19.90
CA THR A 114 -13.76 4.76 -18.60
C THR A 114 -12.47 4.14 -18.08
N VAL A 115 -11.97 4.66 -16.97
CA VAL A 115 -10.78 4.14 -16.28
C VAL A 115 -11.22 3.25 -15.13
N ILE A 116 -10.65 2.05 -15.06
CA ILE A 116 -10.83 1.13 -13.94
C ILE A 116 -9.53 1.16 -13.14
N LEU A 117 -9.59 1.73 -11.94
CA LEU A 117 -8.47 1.78 -11.00
C LEU A 117 -8.54 0.54 -10.11
N GLU A 118 -7.45 -0.22 -10.06
CA GLU A 118 -7.28 -1.28 -9.06
C GLU A 118 -6.98 -0.68 -7.68
N GLU A 119 -7.08 -1.52 -6.64
CA GLU A 119 -6.98 -1.10 -5.24
C GLU A 119 -5.70 -0.30 -4.93
N PRO A 120 -4.49 -0.69 -5.39
CA PRO A 120 -3.27 0.10 -5.18
C PRO A 120 -3.33 1.51 -5.78
N ALA A 121 -3.94 1.65 -6.98
CA ALA A 121 -4.04 2.94 -7.64
C ALA A 121 -5.02 3.88 -6.92
N VAL A 122 -6.09 3.32 -6.33
CA VAL A 122 -7.01 4.09 -5.49
C VAL A 122 -6.34 4.48 -4.17
N ALA A 123 -5.55 3.59 -3.56
CA ALA A 123 -4.81 3.90 -2.33
C ALA A 123 -3.82 5.06 -2.53
N GLU A 124 -3.02 5.03 -3.59
CA GLU A 124 -2.08 6.10 -3.95
C GLU A 124 -2.81 7.44 -4.20
N LEU A 125 -3.95 7.39 -4.90
CA LEU A 125 -4.76 8.58 -5.14
C LEU A 125 -5.26 9.19 -3.81
N LEU A 126 -5.73 8.35 -2.88
CA LEU A 126 -6.21 8.80 -1.57
C LEU A 126 -5.07 9.36 -0.71
N GLU A 127 -3.87 8.76 -0.77
CA GLU A 127 -2.68 9.29 -0.10
C GLU A 127 -2.32 10.67 -0.63
N LEU A 128 -2.30 10.85 -1.94
CA LEU A 128 -2.06 12.15 -2.57
C LEU A 128 -3.12 13.17 -2.15
N LEU A 129 -4.41 12.82 -2.21
CA LEU A 129 -5.51 13.70 -1.78
C LEU A 129 -5.37 14.11 -0.30
N SER A 130 -5.00 13.16 0.56
CA SER A 130 -4.75 13.41 1.98
C SER A 130 -3.64 14.45 2.16
N TRP A 131 -2.51 14.25 1.48
CA TRP A 131 -1.34 15.13 1.55
C TRP A 131 -1.64 16.56 1.06
N ILE A 132 -2.34 16.69 -0.07
CA ILE A 132 -2.53 18.01 -0.71
C ILE A 132 -3.60 18.87 -0.03
N GLY A 133 -4.62 18.27 0.61
CA GLY A 133 -5.81 19.05 0.96
C GLY A 133 -6.71 18.57 2.08
N LEU A 134 -6.56 17.36 2.62
CA LEU A 134 -7.40 16.93 3.75
C LEU A 134 -6.91 17.46 5.11
N GLY A 135 -5.70 18.02 5.18
CA GLY A 135 -5.12 18.57 6.40
C GLY A 135 -5.66 19.95 6.80
N ALA A 136 -5.88 20.16 8.11
CA ALA A 136 -6.40 21.42 8.66
C ALA A 136 -5.50 22.64 8.35
N ILE A 137 -4.17 22.47 8.38
CA ILE A 137 -3.22 23.55 8.06
C ILE A 137 -3.39 23.99 6.60
N ALA A 138 -3.49 23.04 5.66
CA ALA A 138 -3.71 23.36 4.25
C ALA A 138 -5.02 24.11 4.04
N TYR A 139 -6.07 23.77 4.79
CA TYR A 139 -7.33 24.49 4.75
C TYR A 139 -7.22 25.92 5.30
N GLN A 140 -6.62 26.10 6.47
CA GLN A 140 -6.47 27.41 7.13
C GLN A 140 -5.62 28.39 6.31
N GLU A 141 -4.65 27.89 5.56
CA GLU A 141 -3.79 28.67 4.68
C GLU A 141 -4.37 28.86 3.26
N GLY A 142 -5.59 28.37 2.99
CA GLY A 142 -6.24 28.53 1.68
C GLY A 142 -5.64 27.67 0.56
N ARG A 143 -4.87 26.63 0.90
CA ARG A 143 -4.19 25.73 -0.05
C ARG A 143 -4.97 24.45 -0.34
N SER A 144 -5.96 24.13 0.49
CA SER A 144 -6.79 22.93 0.32
C SER A 144 -7.78 23.10 -0.83
N PHE A 145 -7.99 22.04 -1.61
CA PHE A 145 -9.07 21.96 -2.60
C PHE A 145 -10.48 21.95 -1.96
N LEU A 146 -10.58 21.82 -0.62
CA LEU A 146 -11.83 21.83 0.13
C LEU A 146 -12.21 23.21 0.67
N CYS A 147 -11.40 24.25 0.46
CA CYS A 147 -11.78 25.62 0.80
C CYS A 147 -13.15 25.96 0.19
N ASP A 148 -14.05 26.51 1.00
CA ASP A 148 -15.44 26.81 0.63
C ASP A 148 -16.33 25.61 0.23
N HIS A 149 -15.86 24.37 0.38
CA HIS A 149 -16.59 23.14 0.05
C HIS A 149 -17.05 22.31 1.25
N ILE A 150 -16.74 22.74 2.48
CA ILE A 150 -17.24 22.08 3.70
C ILE A 150 -18.78 22.10 3.70
N GLY A 151 -19.38 20.93 3.91
CA GLY A 151 -20.83 20.74 3.91
C GLY A 151 -21.47 20.65 2.51
N LYS A 152 -20.67 20.69 1.44
CA LYS A 152 -21.12 20.53 0.05
C LYS A 152 -20.74 19.15 -0.48
N LYS A 153 -21.51 18.64 -1.43
CA LYS A 153 -21.18 17.40 -2.16
C LYS A 153 -20.04 17.67 -3.14
N VAL A 154 -18.94 16.93 -3.00
CA VAL A 154 -17.72 17.07 -3.83
C VAL A 154 -17.35 15.79 -4.60
N ALA A 155 -18.04 14.68 -4.35
CA ALA A 155 -17.83 13.38 -4.98
C ALA A 155 -19.16 12.73 -5.37
N ALA A 156 -19.09 11.61 -6.10
CA ALA A 156 -20.27 10.82 -6.48
C ALA A 156 -20.97 10.21 -5.26
N ASP A 157 -22.27 9.90 -5.37
CA ASP A 157 -23.07 9.33 -4.26
C ASP A 157 -22.56 7.98 -3.75
N CYS A 158 -21.85 7.24 -4.60
CA CYS A 158 -21.26 5.95 -4.24
C CYS A 158 -19.93 6.08 -3.48
N ILE A 159 -19.42 7.30 -3.27
CA ILE A 159 -18.13 7.54 -2.62
C ILE A 159 -18.37 8.06 -1.20
N SER A 160 -17.89 7.28 -0.23
CA SER A 160 -17.82 7.65 1.18
C SER A 160 -16.40 7.44 1.67
N LEU A 161 -15.85 8.43 2.39
CA LEU A 161 -14.54 8.37 3.01
C LEU A 161 -14.69 8.73 4.49
N TRP A 162 -14.10 7.93 5.37
CA TRP A 162 -14.07 8.18 6.81
C TRP A 162 -12.70 7.79 7.37
N ASP A 163 -12.34 8.39 8.49
CA ASP A 163 -11.16 8.07 9.27
C ASP A 163 -11.56 7.24 10.49
N ASP A 164 -10.97 6.06 10.64
CA ASP A 164 -11.21 5.13 11.75
C ASP A 164 -9.89 4.76 12.44
N GLY A 165 -9.48 5.60 13.38
CA GLY A 165 -8.27 5.37 14.17
C GLY A 165 -8.33 4.17 15.13
N LEU A 166 -9.43 3.43 15.19
CA LEU A 166 -9.59 2.24 16.03
C LEU A 166 -9.63 0.93 15.23
N ASP A 167 -9.50 0.99 13.90
CA ASP A 167 -9.51 -0.21 13.06
C ASP A 167 -8.33 -1.14 13.43
N PRO A 168 -8.60 -2.37 13.89
CA PRO A 168 -7.56 -3.29 14.36
C PRO A 168 -6.63 -3.81 13.26
N ARG A 169 -6.93 -3.52 11.98
CA ARG A 169 -6.12 -3.88 10.82
C ARG A 169 -5.02 -2.85 10.52
N LEU A 170 -5.17 -1.62 11.00
CA LEU A 170 -4.27 -0.51 10.69
C LEU A 170 -3.02 -0.52 11.58
N PHE A 171 -1.98 0.19 11.10
CA PHE A 171 -0.80 0.54 11.88
C PHE A 171 -1.11 1.78 12.75
N PRO A 172 -0.45 1.95 13.90
CA PRO A 172 -0.69 3.10 14.78
C PRO A 172 -0.07 4.41 14.28
#